data_AF-A0A9Q0JK68-F1
#
_entry.id   AF-A0A9Q0JK68-F1
#
_cell.length_a   1.000
_cell.length_b   1.000
_cell.length_c   1.000
_cell.angle_alpha   90.00
_cell.angle_beta   90.00
_cell.angle_gamma   90.00
#
_symmetry.space_group_name_H-M   'P 1'
#
loop_
_entity.id
_entity.type
_entity.pdbx_description
1 polymer ?
#
loop_
_entity_poly.entity_id
_entity_poly.type
_entity_poly.pdbx_seq_one_letter_code
_entity_poly.pdbx_strand_id
1 'polypeptide(L)'
;MVVLPSGEDVIELQPQLDEILKCPGEGIIVSGIAPADSGFDFYSRYFCPKFGINEDTVTGAAHCALAPYWSKKLGKCDFKAYQASRRSGVLNIHFDEKHQRVLLRGNAVIVMEGFLLP
;
A
#
# COMPACT_ATOMS: atom_id res chain seq x y z
N MET A 1 0.62 11.02 3.23
CA MET A 1 1.15 10.25 2.09
C MET A 1 2.37 10.97 1.56
N VAL A 2 3.45 10.23 1.29
CA VAL A 2 4.70 10.73 0.70
C VAL A 2 4.91 9.98 -0.60
N VAL A 3 5.27 10.69 -1.68
CA VAL A 3 5.55 10.08 -2.98
C VAL A 3 7.02 10.30 -3.32
N LEU A 4 7.72 9.20 -3.56
CA LEU A 4 9.13 9.16 -3.91
C LEU A 4 9.30 9.11 -5.44
N PRO A 5 10.50 9.45 -5.97
CA PRO A 5 10.74 9.46 -7.42
C PRO A 5 10.51 8.10 -8.10
N SER A 6 10.84 7.00 -7.42
CA SER A 6 10.74 5.64 -7.96
C SER A 6 10.24 4.62 -6.93
N GLY A 7 9.86 3.44 -7.42
CA GLY A 7 9.50 2.29 -6.60
C GLY A 7 10.73 1.68 -5.91
N GLU A 8 11.90 1.79 -6.52
CA GLU A 8 13.19 1.44 -5.91
C GLU A 8 13.42 2.28 -4.65
N ASP A 9 13.20 3.59 -4.70
CA ASP A 9 13.32 4.46 -3.52
C ASP A 9 12.36 4.04 -2.39
N VAL A 10 11.17 3.53 -2.74
CA VAL A 10 10.21 2.99 -1.75
C VAL A 10 10.78 1.74 -1.07
N ILE A 11 11.40 0.85 -1.83
CA ILE A 11 12.01 -0.38 -1.32
C ILE A 11 13.19 -0.05 -0.42
N GLU A 12 14.07 0.85 -0.87
CA GLU A 12 15.33 1.18 -0.19
C GLU A 12 15.15 2.06 1.05
N LEU A 13 14.00 2.75 1.16
CA LEU A 13 13.69 3.64 2.27
C LEU A 13 13.91 2.97 3.64
N GLN A 14 14.73 3.61 4.47
CA GLN A 14 14.89 3.29 5.89
C GLN A 14 14.10 4.31 6.72
N PRO A 15 12.91 3.93 7.26
CA PRO A 15 12.07 4.86 8.00
C PRO A 15 12.68 5.20 9.36
N GLN A 16 12.65 6.49 9.73
CA GLN A 16 12.95 6.94 11.08
C GLN A 16 11.68 6.83 11.93
N LEU A 17 11.41 5.65 12.50
CA LEU A 17 10.14 5.33 13.16
C LEU A 17 9.81 6.29 14.32
N ASP A 18 10.82 6.72 15.08
CA ASP A 18 10.66 7.68 16.18
C ASP A 18 10.18 9.06 15.69
N GLU A 19 10.58 9.47 14.49
CA GLU A 19 10.09 10.69 13.86
C GLU A 19 8.66 10.51 13.33
N ILE A 20 8.35 9.34 12.76
CA ILE A 20 7.00 9.01 12.30
C ILE A 20 5.99 9.03 13.46
N LEU A 21 6.39 8.58 14.66
CA LEU A 21 5.56 8.66 15.87
C LEU A 21 5.15 10.10 16.21
N LYS A 22 6.00 11.08 15.92
CA LYS A 22 5.74 12.50 16.18
C LYS A 22 4.85 13.16 15.12
N CYS A 23 4.79 12.59 13.91
CA CYS A 23 3.96 13.14 12.84
C CYS A 23 2.45 13.06 13.17
N PRO A 24 1.61 13.99 12.70
CA PRO A 24 0.15 13.89 12.83
C PRO A 24 -0.41 12.71 12.01
N GLY A 25 -1.60 12.24 12.39
CA GLY A 25 -2.28 11.11 11.72
C GLY A 25 -1.91 9.73 12.28
N GLU A 26 -2.43 8.69 11.65
CA GLU A 26 -2.35 7.30 12.10
C GLU A 26 -1.09 6.56 11.62
N GLY A 27 -0.51 7.01 10.50
CA GLY A 27 0.67 6.42 9.88
C GLY A 27 1.04 7.15 8.60
N ILE A 28 2.11 6.69 7.95
CA ILE A 28 2.62 7.27 6.72
C ILE A 28 2.59 6.21 5.62
N ILE A 29 1.82 6.52 4.58
CA ILE A 29 1.87 5.82 3.29
C ILE A 29 3.03 6.42 2.48
N VAL A 30 3.93 5.57 2.03
CA VAL A 30 4.99 5.91 1.07
C VAL A 30 4.69 5.20 -0.24
N SER A 31 4.81 5.89 -1.37
CA SER A 31 4.55 5.29 -2.69
C SER A 31 5.46 5.87 -3.77
N GLY A 32 5.63 5.16 -4.88
CA GLY A 32 6.48 5.55 -6.00
C GLY A 32 6.09 4.77 -7.24
N ILE A 33 6.42 5.30 -8.42
CA ILE A 33 6.11 4.62 -9.70
C ILE A 33 6.88 3.31 -9.77
N ALA A 34 6.23 2.22 -10.16
CA ALA A 34 6.92 0.96 -10.26
C ALA A 34 7.91 0.94 -11.45
N PRO A 35 8.95 0.10 -11.40
CA PRO A 35 9.87 -0.08 -12.52
C PRO A 35 9.11 -0.62 -13.74
N ALA A 36 9.46 -0.18 -14.95
CA ALA A 36 8.71 -0.53 -16.16
C ALA A 36 8.56 -2.06 -16.38
N ASP A 37 9.61 -2.82 -16.09
CA ASP A 37 9.64 -4.28 -16.31
C ASP A 37 9.11 -5.09 -15.11
N SER A 38 8.60 -4.42 -14.07
CA SER A 38 8.11 -5.08 -12.87
C SER A 38 6.74 -5.74 -13.04
N GLY A 39 5.97 -5.32 -14.05
CA GLY A 39 4.58 -5.73 -14.22
C GLY A 39 3.64 -5.21 -13.13
N PHE A 40 4.02 -4.12 -12.45
CA PHE A 40 3.23 -3.35 -11.50
C PHE A 40 3.18 -1.88 -11.93
N ASP A 41 2.23 -1.13 -11.39
CA ASP A 41 2.03 0.28 -11.70
C ASP A 41 2.68 1.20 -10.69
N PHE A 42 2.56 0.86 -9.41
CA PHE A 42 3.19 1.61 -8.33
C PHE A 42 3.51 0.69 -7.17
N TYR A 43 4.54 1.08 -6.42
CA TYR A 43 4.91 0.45 -5.16
C TYR A 43 4.40 1.25 -3.99
N SER A 44 4.15 0.59 -2.86
CA SER A 44 3.76 1.24 -1.62
C SER A 44 4.37 0.56 -0.39
N ARG A 45 4.50 1.32 0.70
CA ARG A 45 4.78 0.83 2.06
C ARG A 45 3.95 1.65 3.05
N TYR A 46 3.64 1.07 4.20
CA TYR A 46 2.85 1.75 5.23
C TYR A 46 3.48 1.57 6.62
N PHE A 47 3.84 2.69 7.24
CA PHE A 47 4.44 2.73 8.57
C PHE A 47 3.47 3.33 9.56
N CYS A 48 3.12 2.59 10.61
CA CYS A 48 2.12 3.00 11.58
C CYS A 48 2.51 2.70 13.04
N PRO A 49 3.70 3.15 13.49
CA PRO A 49 4.25 2.79 14.79
C PRO A 49 3.35 3.20 15.97
N LYS A 50 2.43 4.15 15.78
CA LYS A 50 1.43 4.54 16.78
C LYS A 50 0.46 3.42 17.18
N PHE A 51 0.27 2.43 16.32
CA PHE A 51 -0.51 1.23 16.63
C PHE A 51 0.35 0.09 17.18
N GLY A 52 1.62 0.35 17.53
CA GLY A 52 2.57 -0.69 17.92
C GLY A 52 3.08 -1.54 16.76
N ILE A 53 2.79 -1.14 15.52
CA ILE A 53 3.20 -1.83 14.30
C ILE A 53 4.17 -0.92 13.53
N ASN A 54 5.44 -1.29 13.49
CA ASN A 54 6.45 -0.48 12.78
C ASN A 54 6.13 -0.34 11.29
N GLU A 55 5.78 -1.46 10.65
CA GLU A 55 5.38 -1.52 9.25
C GLU A 55 4.29 -2.57 9.07
N ASP A 56 3.19 -2.18 8.41
CA ASP A 56 2.11 -3.11 8.10
C ASP A 56 2.39 -3.86 6.78
N THR A 57 2.02 -5.14 6.77
CA THR A 57 2.41 -6.07 5.71
C THR A 57 1.68 -5.79 4.40
N VAL A 58 0.36 -5.65 4.45
CA VAL A 58 -0.50 -5.29 3.31
C VAL A 58 -1.67 -4.48 3.83
N THR A 59 -1.79 -3.23 3.39
CA THR A 59 -2.74 -2.26 3.95
C THR A 59 -3.77 -1.87 2.90
N GLY A 60 -4.93 -2.54 2.91
CA GLY A 60 -6.02 -2.25 1.98
C GLY A 60 -6.48 -0.79 2.05
N ALA A 61 -6.67 -0.25 3.26
CA ALA A 61 -7.15 1.12 3.46
C ALA A 61 -6.21 2.19 2.85
N ALA A 62 -4.89 1.96 2.84
CA ALA A 62 -3.94 2.87 2.21
C ALA A 62 -4.22 3.06 0.71
N HIS A 63 -4.71 2.01 0.06
CA HIS A 63 -5.00 2.02 -1.37
C HIS A 63 -6.26 2.81 -1.72
N CYS A 64 -7.14 3.09 -0.75
CA CYS A 64 -8.24 4.03 -0.95
C CYS A 64 -7.74 5.47 -1.18
N ALA A 65 -6.57 5.83 -0.64
CA ALA A 65 -5.92 7.11 -0.91
C ALA A 65 -5.02 7.06 -2.16
N LEU A 66 -4.34 5.94 -2.40
CA LEU A 66 -3.40 5.79 -3.53
C LEU A 66 -4.10 5.67 -4.88
N ALA A 67 -5.23 4.96 -4.97
CA ALA A 67 -5.93 4.75 -6.23
C ALA A 67 -6.34 6.05 -6.93
N PRO A 68 -7.03 7.03 -6.28
CA PRO A 68 -7.34 8.30 -6.93
C PRO A 68 -6.09 9.12 -7.25
N TYR A 69 -5.05 9.06 -6.40
CA TYR A 69 -3.79 9.76 -6.66
C TYR A 69 -3.11 9.26 -7.95
N TRP A 70 -2.93 7.94 -8.06
CA TRP A 70 -2.26 7.33 -9.21
C TRP A 70 -3.13 7.35 -10.47
N SER A 71 -4.46 7.33 -10.33
CA SER A 71 -5.37 7.55 -11.46
C SER A 71 -5.17 8.89 -12.12
N LYS A 72 -5.13 9.97 -11.33
CA LYS A 72 -4.82 11.29 -11.85
C LYS A 72 -3.42 11.38 -12.46
N LYS A 73 -2.44 10.65 -11.93
CA LYS A 73 -1.04 10.69 -12.41
C LYS A 73 -0.80 9.87 -13.67
N LEU A 74 -1.45 8.71 -13.80
CA LEU A 74 -1.22 7.74 -14.86
C LEU A 74 -2.31 7.74 -15.94
N GLY A 75 -3.41 8.46 -15.72
CA GLY A 75 -4.51 8.56 -16.69
C GLY A 75 -5.26 7.25 -16.90
N LYS A 76 -5.36 6.42 -15.86
CA LYS A 76 -6.07 5.14 -15.89
C LYS A 76 -6.76 4.82 -14.57
N CYS A 77 -7.59 3.79 -14.54
CA CYS A 77 -8.38 3.42 -13.35
C CYS A 77 -8.08 2.02 -12.82
N ASP A 78 -7.43 1.18 -13.62
CA ASP A 78 -7.02 -0.17 -13.24
C ASP A 78 -5.52 -0.20 -12.93
N PHE A 79 -5.19 -0.70 -11.74
CA PHE A 79 -3.83 -0.81 -11.25
C PHE A 79 -3.52 -2.19 -10.72
N LYS A 80 -2.26 -2.58 -10.92
CA LYS A 80 -1.62 -3.66 -10.20
C LYS A 80 -0.56 -3.05 -9.28
N ALA A 81 -0.87 -2.98 -8.00
CA ALA A 81 0.01 -2.39 -6.99
C ALA A 81 0.81 -3.46 -6.24
N TYR A 82 2.02 -3.11 -5.84
CA TYR A 82 2.87 -3.96 -5.00
C TYR A 82 3.20 -3.24 -3.69
N GLN A 83 2.73 -3.78 -2.56
CA GLN A 83 3.13 -3.28 -1.25
C GLN A 83 4.44 -3.97 -0.85
N ALA A 84 5.54 -3.23 -0.89
CA ALA A 84 6.91 -3.72 -0.71
C ALA A 84 7.33 -3.85 0.77
N SER A 85 6.45 -4.39 1.60
CA SER A 85 6.80 -4.76 2.98
C SER A 85 7.63 -6.04 3.01
N ARG A 86 8.16 -6.42 4.19
CA ARG A 86 8.93 -7.67 4.36
C ARG A 86 8.19 -8.93 3.86
N ARG A 87 6.88 -9.02 4.06
CA ARG A 87 6.06 -10.15 3.57
C ARG A 87 5.50 -9.91 2.17
N SER A 88 5.49 -8.65 1.76
CA SER A 88 4.93 -8.14 0.51
C SER A 88 3.44 -8.43 0.31
N GLY A 89 2.84 -7.74 -0.65
CA GLY A 89 1.48 -8.03 -1.10
C GLY A 89 1.21 -7.46 -2.48
N VAL A 90 0.38 -8.16 -3.25
CA VAL A 90 -0.10 -7.70 -4.55
C VAL A 90 -1.57 -7.34 -4.44
N LEU A 91 -1.94 -6.15 -4.91
CA LEU A 91 -3.31 -5.69 -4.97
C LEU A 91 -3.68 -5.38 -6.41
N ASN A 92 -4.79 -5.93 -6.88
CA ASN A 92 -5.46 -5.48 -8.09
C ASN A 92 -6.53 -4.47 -7.68
N ILE A 93 -6.50 -3.29 -8.30
CA ILE A 93 -7.27 -2.14 -7.87
C ILE A 93 -8.05 -1.60 -9.06
N HIS A 94 -9.32 -1.29 -8.85
CA HIS A 94 -10.12 -0.51 -9.78
C HIS A 94 -10.65 0.74 -9.06
N PHE A 95 -10.37 1.92 -9.62
CA PHE A 95 -10.96 3.18 -9.16
C PHE A 95 -12.16 3.56 -10.02
N ASP A 96 -13.35 3.41 -9.46
CA ASP A 96 -14.59 3.89 -10.05
C ASP A 96 -14.73 5.39 -9.77
N GLU A 97 -14.25 6.20 -10.72
CA GLU A 97 -14.31 7.67 -10.65
C GLU A 97 -15.74 8.19 -10.55
N LYS A 98 -16.71 7.54 -11.19
CA LYS A 98 -18.10 8.01 -11.21
C LYS A 98 -18.73 7.92 -9.83
N HIS A 99 -18.49 6.82 -9.11
CA HIS A 99 -19.08 6.57 -7.79
C HIS A 99 -18.13 6.86 -6.63
N GLN A 100 -16.90 7.32 -6.93
CA GLN A 100 -15.85 7.58 -5.94
C GLN A 100 -15.59 6.35 -5.06
N ARG A 101 -15.46 5.18 -5.71
CA ARG A 101 -15.23 3.88 -5.05
C ARG A 101 -13.91 3.28 -5.48
N VAL A 102 -13.19 2.69 -4.52
CA VAL A 102 -11.98 1.91 -4.78
C VAL A 102 -12.32 0.45 -4.51
N LEU A 103 -12.23 -0.37 -5.55
CA LEU A 103 -12.40 -1.81 -5.46
C LEU A 103 -11.01 -2.44 -5.33
N LEU A 104 -10.80 -3.20 -4.25
CA LEU A 104 -9.55 -3.87 -3.96
C LEU A 104 -9.75 -5.37 -4.10
N ARG A 105 -8.82 -6.05 -4.79
CA ARG A 105 -8.83 -7.50 -4.99
C ARG A 105 -7.43 -8.03 -4.71
N GLY A 106 -7.36 -9.17 -4.03
CA GLY A 106 -6.13 -9.89 -3.75
C GLY A 106 -6.42 -11.38 -3.63
N ASN A 107 -5.36 -12.19 -3.74
CA ASN A 107 -5.46 -13.63 -3.49
C ASN A 107 -5.39 -13.89 -1.99
N ALA A 108 -6.09 -14.91 -1.53
CA ALA A 108 -6.03 -15.39 -0.16
C ALA A 108 -5.61 -16.87 -0.14
N VAL A 109 -4.88 -17.25 0.91
CA VAL A 109 -4.49 -18.64 1.17
C VAL A 109 -4.82 -18.94 2.62
N ILE A 110 -5.52 -20.05 2.86
CA ILE A 110 -5.82 -20.53 4.21
C ILE A 110 -4.52 -21.05 4.83
N VAL A 111 -4.10 -20.48 5.96
CA VAL A 111 -2.88 -20.87 6.67
C VAL A 111 -3.14 -21.81 7.85
N MET A 112 -4.35 -21.78 8.40
CA MET A 112 -4.79 -22.63 9.51
C MET A 112 -6.31 -22.70 9.48
N GLU A 113 -6.85 -23.87 9.84
CA GLU A 113 -8.27 -24.11 10.04
C GLU A 113 -8.45 -24.88 11.36
N GLY A 114 -9.50 -24.57 12.11
CA GLY A 114 -9.76 -25.19 13.41
C GLY A 114 -11.07 -24.71 14.04
N PHE A 115 -11.31 -25.15 15.28
CA PHE A 115 -12.51 -24.81 16.04
C PHE A 115 -12.14 -24.01 17.29
N LEU A 116 -12.90 -22.93 17.57
CA LEU A 116 -12.80 -22.19 18.83
C LEU A 116 -13.78 -22.82 19.83
N LEU A 117 -13.26 -23.39 20.91
CA LEU A 117 -14.09 -23.96 21.98
C LEU A 117 -14.60 -22.83 22.90
N PRO A 118 -15.82 -22.99 23.47
CA PRO A 118 -16.42 -22.01 24.38
C PRO A 118 -15.63 -21.82 25.69
#